data_AF-K7U2Z1-F1
#
_entry.id   AF-K7U2Z1-F1
#
_cell.length_a   1.000
_cell.length_b   1.000
_cell.length_c   1.000
_cell.angle_alpha   90.00
_cell.angle_beta   90.00
_cell.angle_gamma   90.00
#
_symmetry.space_group_name_H-M   'P 1'
#
loop_
_entity.id
_entity.type
_entity.pdbx_description
1 polymer ?
#
loop_
_entity_poly.entity_id
_entity_poly.type
_entity_poly.pdbx_seq_one_letter_code
_entity_poly.pdbx_strand_id
1 'polypeptide(L)'
;MYSSLSDLAMSTGATEMIVATADAASSTRCMSSTARAEDVIVSTAVATAAGTKCHMFKIDGYKRIKAMYGKGRSIDSCRFEVAGRAWKILFFPNGDCRDTAGHVSLFLKLDDDDTVGGGPDDNDDGKVVVVELRFSLLCRPGWAPDDRPQSWTRTATFTNKGNKTMGYSQFMKRSELEMPRFLGDDCLAIRCDMSVLDDPVDVKEEPAQPLDLQRLGVPLDCKVVDDGACIKTEPLVPVPLSYFKFTEALVKLFVGCFDV
;
A
#
# COMPACT_ATOMS: atom_id res chain seq x y z
N MET A 1 80.87 61.44 -34.87
CA MET A 1 81.08 60.62 -36.08
C MET A 1 79.70 60.20 -36.56
N TYR A 2 79.36 60.61 -37.79
CA TYR A 2 78.15 60.25 -38.54
C TYR A 2 78.00 58.71 -38.60
N SER A 3 76.84 58.06 -38.71
CA SER A 3 75.69 58.39 -39.56
C SER A 3 74.44 57.62 -39.11
N SER A 4 73.30 58.29 -39.28
CA SER A 4 71.94 57.75 -39.43
C SER A 4 71.79 56.97 -40.75
N LEU A 5 70.76 56.10 -40.82
CA LEU A 5 69.98 55.55 -41.96
C LEU A 5 69.60 54.10 -41.57
N SER A 6 68.46 53.77 -40.96
CA SER A 6 67.10 53.72 -41.51
C SER A 6 67.04 53.50 -43.02
N ASP A 7 67.03 52.22 -43.43
CA ASP A 7 66.38 51.80 -44.68
C ASP A 7 65.98 50.31 -44.69
N LEU A 8 64.80 50.13 -45.30
CA LEU A 8 64.24 48.98 -46.00
C LEU A 8 63.84 47.68 -45.27
N ALA A 9 62.52 47.51 -45.28
CA ALA A 9 61.81 46.25 -45.41
C ALA A 9 62.22 45.48 -46.68
N MET A 10 62.30 44.15 -46.58
CA MET A 10 61.61 43.14 -47.40
C MET A 10 62.15 41.75 -47.09
N SER A 11 61.23 40.78 -46.99
CA SER A 11 61.36 39.39 -47.49
C SER A 11 61.55 38.22 -46.50
N THR A 12 60.67 37.23 -46.72
CA THR A 12 60.79 35.76 -46.66
C THR A 12 60.66 34.95 -45.36
N GLY A 13 59.83 33.90 -45.46
CA GLY A 13 59.95 32.60 -44.75
C GLY A 13 58.98 32.41 -43.60
N ALA A 14 57.77 31.87 -43.77
CA ALA A 14 57.40 30.47 -44.05
C ALA A 14 57.64 29.48 -42.88
N THR A 15 56.52 28.90 -42.43
CA THR A 15 56.34 27.60 -41.75
C THR A 15 56.53 27.55 -40.23
N GLU A 16 55.43 27.67 -39.47
CA GLU A 16 55.34 27.08 -38.13
C GLU A 16 54.15 26.11 -38.02
N MET A 17 54.55 24.84 -38.03
CA MET A 17 54.15 23.72 -37.18
C MET A 17 52.66 23.56 -36.78
N ILE A 18 52.06 22.59 -37.45
CA ILE A 18 50.86 21.84 -37.08
C ILE A 18 51.20 20.99 -35.85
N VAL A 19 50.46 21.14 -34.74
CA VAL A 19 50.38 20.10 -33.70
C VAL A 19 48.90 19.85 -33.40
N ALA A 20 48.56 18.57 -33.48
CA ALA A 20 47.24 18.01 -33.57
C ALA A 20 46.38 18.19 -32.31
N THR A 21 45.09 18.41 -32.57
CA THR A 21 43.98 18.18 -31.67
C THR A 21 43.67 16.68 -31.60
N ALA A 22 43.80 16.08 -30.42
CA ALA A 22 42.99 14.96 -29.93
C ALA A 22 43.47 14.58 -28.52
N ASP A 23 42.63 14.75 -27.50
CA ASP A 23 42.13 13.58 -26.78
C ASP A 23 40.99 13.91 -25.81
N ALA A 24 39.86 13.27 -26.11
CA ALA A 24 38.83 12.74 -25.22
C ALA A 24 38.67 13.37 -23.82
N ALA A 25 37.96 14.51 -23.75
CA ALA A 25 37.13 14.78 -22.59
C ALA A 25 35.91 13.86 -22.64
N SER A 26 36.02 12.76 -21.89
CA SER A 26 34.92 11.88 -21.49
C SER A 26 33.80 12.71 -20.88
N SER A 27 32.85 13.14 -21.69
CA SER A 27 31.56 13.63 -21.20
C SER A 27 30.59 12.49 -21.44
N THR A 28 30.47 11.64 -20.42
CA THR A 28 29.29 10.82 -20.18
C THR A 28 28.11 11.79 -20.10
N ARG A 29 27.57 12.16 -21.27
CA ARG A 29 26.29 12.82 -21.36
C ARG A 29 25.30 11.73 -21.00
N CYS A 30 25.11 11.52 -19.70
CA CYS A 30 23.89 10.93 -19.18
C CYS A 30 22.78 11.79 -19.79
N MET A 31 22.26 11.34 -20.93
CA MET A 31 20.94 11.75 -21.36
C MET A 31 20.03 11.15 -20.30
N SER A 32 19.89 11.84 -19.18
CA SER A 32 18.66 11.78 -18.42
C SER A 32 17.61 12.21 -19.43
N SER A 33 16.97 11.25 -20.07
CA SER A 33 15.75 11.51 -20.80
C SER A 33 14.78 12.03 -19.74
N THR A 34 14.72 13.35 -19.57
CA THR A 34 13.68 13.98 -18.77
C THR A 34 12.40 13.73 -19.56
N ALA A 35 11.64 12.71 -19.19
CA ALA A 35 10.30 12.51 -19.71
C ALA A 35 9.54 13.83 -19.52
N ARG A 36 8.87 14.32 -20.58
CA ARG A 36 8.01 15.49 -20.43
C ARG A 36 6.76 15.06 -19.68
N ALA A 37 6.21 15.96 -18.87
CA ALA A 37 5.00 15.71 -18.11
C ALA A 37 3.85 15.14 -18.96
N GLU A 38 3.72 15.61 -20.20
CA GLU A 38 2.72 15.17 -21.19
C GLU A 38 2.92 13.75 -21.74
N ASP A 39 4.16 13.24 -21.66
CA ASP A 39 4.52 11.90 -22.17
C ASP A 39 4.39 10.82 -21.07
N VAL A 40 4.13 11.22 -19.82
CA VAL A 40 4.03 10.27 -18.71
C VAL A 40 2.61 9.71 -18.64
N ILE A 41 2.53 8.40 -18.81
CA ILE A 41 1.30 7.62 -18.66
C ILE A 41 1.35 6.83 -17.35
N VAL A 42 0.21 6.81 -16.65
CA VAL A 42 0.01 6.03 -15.44
C VAL A 42 -0.94 4.88 -15.76
N SER A 43 -0.52 3.67 -15.39
CA SER A 43 -1.39 2.50 -15.31
C SER A 43 -1.66 2.21 -13.83
N THR A 44 -2.94 2.04 -13.47
CA THR A 44 -3.37 1.81 -12.09
C THR A 44 -4.09 0.47 -11.99
N ALA A 45 -3.65 -0.39 -11.07
CA ALA A 45 -4.40 -1.58 -10.68
C ALA A 45 -5.23 -1.28 -9.42
N VAL A 46 -6.52 -1.57 -9.45
CA VAL A 46 -7.44 -1.30 -8.32
C VAL A 46 -7.92 -2.61 -7.71
N ALA A 47 -7.68 -2.77 -6.41
CA ALA A 47 -8.29 -3.84 -5.62
C ALA A 47 -9.72 -3.44 -5.23
N THR A 48 -10.68 -4.29 -5.54
CA THR A 48 -12.10 -4.10 -5.18
C THR A 48 -12.62 -5.31 -4.41
N ALA A 49 -13.83 -5.19 -3.86
CA ALA A 49 -14.46 -6.27 -3.11
C ALA A 49 -15.81 -6.65 -3.75
N ALA A 50 -15.97 -7.92 -4.09
CA ALA A 50 -17.20 -8.50 -4.64
C ALA A 50 -18.38 -8.41 -3.67
N GLY A 51 -18.08 -8.32 -2.37
CA GLY A 51 -19.08 -8.17 -1.33
C GLY A 51 -18.45 -7.95 0.03
N THR A 52 -19.11 -7.14 0.85
CA THR A 52 -18.72 -6.88 2.23
C THR A 52 -19.87 -7.19 3.18
N LYS A 53 -19.55 -7.57 4.42
CA LYS A 53 -20.55 -7.84 5.45
C LYS A 53 -20.00 -7.60 6.85
N CYS A 54 -20.86 -7.06 7.70
CA CYS A 54 -20.66 -7.01 9.13
C CYS A 54 -21.63 -8.02 9.78
N HIS A 55 -21.08 -9.04 10.43
CA HIS A 55 -21.83 -10.05 11.16
C HIS A 55 -21.49 -10.00 12.64
N MET A 56 -22.51 -10.05 13.51
CA MET A 56 -22.30 -10.05 14.96
C MET A 56 -22.70 -11.41 15.53
N PHE A 57 -21.73 -12.10 16.14
CA PHE A 57 -21.94 -13.36 16.81
C PHE A 57 -21.98 -13.14 18.33
N LYS A 58 -23.19 -13.18 18.90
CA LYS A 58 -23.43 -13.09 20.34
C LYS A 58 -23.42 -14.49 20.94
N ILE A 59 -22.67 -14.65 22.04
CA ILE A 59 -22.68 -15.87 22.85
C ILE A 59 -23.26 -15.49 24.21
N ASP A 60 -24.40 -16.10 24.53
CA ASP A 60 -25.14 -15.91 25.77
C ASP A 60 -25.02 -17.19 26.61
N GLY A 61 -24.68 -17.06 27.90
CA GLY A 61 -24.39 -18.19 28.76
C GLY A 61 -22.98 -18.78 28.56
N TYR A 62 -21.97 -17.93 28.31
CA TYR A 62 -20.60 -18.35 28.00
C TYR A 62 -20.04 -19.36 29.00
N LYS A 63 -20.22 -19.16 30.32
CA LYS A 63 -19.72 -20.07 31.35
C LYS A 63 -20.29 -21.48 31.20
N ARG A 64 -21.59 -21.60 30.88
CA ARG A 64 -22.25 -22.89 30.64
C ARG A 64 -21.72 -23.53 29.36
N ILE A 65 -21.60 -22.76 28.28
CA ILE A 65 -21.05 -23.24 27.01
C ILE A 65 -19.62 -23.74 27.19
N LYS A 66 -18.76 -22.98 27.86
CA LYS A 66 -17.39 -23.37 28.21
C LYS A 66 -17.34 -24.69 28.99
N ALA A 67 -18.27 -24.92 29.92
CA ALA A 67 -18.34 -26.17 30.67
C ALA A 67 -18.82 -27.35 29.82
N MET A 68 -19.77 -27.12 28.91
CA MET A 68 -20.35 -28.17 28.05
C MET A 68 -19.45 -28.53 26.85
N TYR A 69 -18.74 -27.56 26.28
CA TYR A 69 -17.93 -27.72 25.07
C TYR A 69 -16.47 -27.96 25.43
N GLY A 70 -16.09 -29.23 25.48
CA GLY A 70 -14.69 -29.63 25.68
C GLY A 70 -13.74 -29.05 24.63
N LYS A 71 -12.43 -29.20 24.88
CA LYS A 71 -11.36 -28.82 23.96
C LYS A 71 -11.60 -29.38 22.55
N GLY A 72 -11.35 -28.56 21.53
CA GLY A 72 -11.54 -28.91 20.13
C GLY A 72 -12.99 -28.88 19.64
N ARG A 73 -13.97 -28.52 20.49
CA ARG A 73 -15.35 -28.32 20.06
C ARG A 73 -15.66 -26.83 19.89
N SER A 74 -16.26 -26.49 18.76
CA SER A 74 -16.76 -25.14 18.49
C SER A 74 -18.24 -25.00 18.82
N ILE A 75 -18.63 -23.78 19.16
CA ILE A 75 -19.98 -23.27 18.93
C ILE A 75 -19.95 -22.42 17.66
N ASP A 76 -20.91 -22.66 16.79
CA ASP A 76 -20.95 -22.06 15.45
C ASP A 76 -21.97 -20.92 15.41
N SER A 77 -21.70 -19.88 14.62
CA SER A 77 -22.72 -18.88 14.28
C SER A 77 -23.76 -19.48 13.33
N CYS A 78 -24.87 -18.76 13.12
CA CYS A 78 -25.71 -19.03 11.97
C CYS A 78 -24.92 -18.81 10.66
N ARG A 79 -25.35 -19.50 9.60
CA ARG A 79 -24.83 -19.32 8.25
C ARG A 79 -25.20 -17.93 7.74
N PHE A 80 -24.26 -17.27 7.09
CA PHE A 80 -24.46 -15.99 6.45
C PHE A 80 -23.74 -15.92 5.10
N GLU A 81 -24.31 -15.17 4.16
CA GLU A 81 -23.78 -15.11 2.79
C GLU A 81 -23.01 -13.81 2.51
N VAL A 82 -21.92 -13.92 1.75
CA VAL A 82 -21.11 -12.82 1.19
C VAL A 82 -20.59 -13.25 -0.18
N ALA A 83 -20.75 -12.40 -1.20
CA ALA A 83 -20.31 -12.68 -2.58
C ALA A 83 -20.80 -14.05 -3.12
N GLY A 84 -22.06 -14.42 -2.84
CA GLY A 84 -22.67 -15.68 -3.27
C GLY A 84 -22.13 -16.94 -2.59
N ARG A 85 -21.28 -16.79 -1.57
CA ARG A 85 -20.68 -17.88 -0.79
C ARG A 85 -21.24 -17.87 0.62
N ALA A 86 -21.36 -19.05 1.22
CA ALA A 86 -21.83 -19.20 2.57
C ALA A 86 -20.71 -19.33 3.59
N TRP A 87 -20.91 -18.68 4.73
CA TRP A 87 -19.89 -18.57 5.75
C TRP A 87 -20.51 -18.78 7.13
N LYS A 88 -19.67 -19.23 8.06
CA LYS A 88 -19.98 -19.23 9.49
C LYS A 88 -18.73 -18.99 10.32
N ILE A 89 -18.93 -18.54 11.55
CA ILE A 89 -17.87 -18.34 12.53
C ILE A 89 -17.84 -19.56 13.47
N LEU A 90 -16.65 -20.08 13.72
CA LEU A 90 -16.42 -21.16 14.68
C LEU A 90 -15.72 -20.58 15.92
N PHE A 91 -16.36 -20.67 17.09
CA PHE A 91 -15.78 -20.22 18.35
C PHE A 91 -15.45 -21.41 19.25
N PHE A 92 -14.19 -21.57 19.61
CA PHE A 92 -13.71 -22.64 20.46
C PHE A 92 -13.38 -22.07 21.85
N PRO A 93 -14.29 -22.19 22.84
CA PRO A 93 -14.07 -21.61 24.17
C PRO A 93 -12.85 -22.21 24.90
N ASN A 94 -12.48 -23.45 24.54
CA ASN A 94 -11.42 -24.23 25.19
C ASN A 94 -10.22 -24.54 24.29
N GLY A 95 -10.05 -23.78 23.20
CA GLY A 95 -9.02 -24.01 22.19
C GLY A 95 -9.48 -25.02 21.14
N ASP A 96 -8.98 -24.85 19.92
CA ASP A 96 -9.20 -25.71 18.74
C ASP A 96 -8.42 -27.03 18.81
N CYS A 97 -7.25 -27.04 19.44
CA CYS A 97 -6.39 -28.23 19.52
C CYS A 97 -5.75 -28.39 20.91
N ARG A 98 -4.84 -29.36 21.07
CA ARG A 98 -4.17 -29.63 22.35
C ARG A 98 -3.27 -28.49 22.78
N ASP A 99 -2.53 -27.90 21.85
CA ASP A 99 -1.51 -26.88 22.12
C ASP A 99 -2.11 -25.50 22.45
N THR A 100 -3.40 -25.30 22.17
CA THR A 100 -4.13 -24.07 22.49
C THR A 100 -4.93 -24.15 23.78
N ALA A 101 -4.50 -25.03 24.71
CA ALA A 101 -5.03 -25.04 26.07
C ALA A 101 -4.92 -23.65 26.72
N GLY A 102 -5.97 -23.24 27.45
CA GLY A 102 -6.02 -21.93 28.10
C GLY A 102 -6.31 -20.76 27.16
N HIS A 103 -6.45 -20.99 25.85
CA HIS A 103 -6.83 -19.98 24.87
C HIS A 103 -8.26 -20.20 24.39
N VAL A 104 -8.84 -19.14 23.86
CA VAL A 104 -10.02 -19.18 23.00
C VAL A 104 -9.53 -19.15 21.56
N SER A 105 -10.15 -19.92 20.67
CA SER A 105 -9.87 -19.90 19.24
C SER A 105 -11.08 -19.42 18.45
N LEU A 106 -10.84 -18.75 17.33
CA LEU A 106 -11.88 -18.13 16.52
C LEU A 106 -11.55 -18.25 15.04
N PHE A 107 -12.46 -18.81 14.25
CA PHE A 107 -12.25 -19.05 12.82
C PHE A 107 -13.44 -18.62 11.99
N LEU A 108 -13.17 -18.23 10.75
CA LEU A 108 -14.16 -18.15 9.68
C LEU A 108 -14.08 -19.45 8.88
N LYS A 109 -15.24 -20.03 8.55
CA LYS A 109 -15.35 -21.22 7.72
C LYS A 109 -16.24 -20.93 6.50
N LEU A 110 -15.75 -21.30 5.32
CA LEU A 110 -16.53 -21.45 4.09
C LEU A 110 -17.42 -22.69 4.26
N ASP A 111 -18.72 -22.47 4.26
CA ASP A 111 -19.77 -23.46 4.56
C ASP A 111 -20.62 -23.76 3.31
N ASP A 112 -19.96 -23.79 2.16
CA ASP A 112 -20.55 -24.26 0.90
C ASP A 112 -20.58 -25.79 0.87
N ASP A 113 -21.69 -26.33 0.40
CA ASP A 113 -21.83 -27.75 0.12
C ASP A 113 -20.88 -28.14 -1.02
N ASP A 114 -20.18 -29.27 -0.87
CA ASP A 114 -19.21 -29.77 -1.86
C ASP A 114 -19.81 -30.00 -3.25
N THR A 115 -21.14 -29.99 -3.38
CA THR A 115 -21.91 -30.31 -4.57
C THR A 115 -22.01 -29.20 -5.62
N VAL A 116 -21.68 -27.94 -5.29
CA VAL A 116 -21.94 -26.80 -6.20
C VAL A 116 -20.81 -26.58 -7.25
N GLY A 117 -19.85 -27.49 -7.41
CA GLY A 117 -18.84 -27.33 -8.48
C GLY A 117 -17.84 -28.46 -8.61
N GLY A 118 -18.29 -29.71 -8.61
CA GLY A 118 -17.37 -30.83 -8.79
C GLY A 118 -18.03 -32.15 -9.12
N GLY A 119 -18.41 -32.34 -10.38
CA GLY A 119 -18.32 -33.68 -10.96
C GLY A 119 -16.86 -34.17 -10.90
N PRO A 120 -16.60 -35.48 -10.96
CA PRO A 120 -15.24 -36.03 -11.00
C PRO A 120 -14.35 -35.41 -12.09
N ASP A 121 -14.98 -34.90 -13.15
CA ASP A 121 -14.34 -34.34 -14.35
C ASP A 121 -14.23 -32.80 -14.34
N ASP A 122 -14.69 -32.11 -13.29
CA ASP A 122 -14.50 -30.66 -13.18
C ASP A 122 -13.05 -30.37 -12.77
N ASN A 123 -12.25 -30.07 -13.78
CA ASN A 123 -10.95 -29.39 -13.72
C ASN A 123 -11.06 -27.96 -13.13
N ASP A 124 -12.12 -27.65 -12.37
CA ASP A 124 -12.21 -26.45 -11.54
C ASP A 124 -11.12 -26.58 -10.47
N ASP A 125 -9.98 -25.95 -10.76
CA ASP A 125 -8.93 -25.60 -9.82
C ASP A 125 -9.59 -24.81 -8.70
N GLY A 126 -10.10 -25.54 -7.70
CA GLY A 126 -11.24 -25.12 -6.87
C GLY A 126 -11.20 -23.64 -6.53
N LYS A 127 -12.14 -22.88 -7.12
CA LYS A 127 -12.17 -21.41 -7.12
C LYS A 127 -11.60 -20.82 -5.82
N VAL A 128 -10.45 -20.17 -5.95
CA VAL A 128 -9.76 -19.51 -4.86
C VAL A 128 -10.51 -18.23 -4.50
N VAL A 129 -10.82 -18.06 -3.21
CA VAL A 129 -11.49 -16.87 -2.70
C VAL A 129 -10.59 -16.21 -1.66
N VAL A 130 -10.22 -14.96 -1.91
CA VAL A 130 -9.43 -14.16 -0.96
C VAL A 130 -10.37 -13.29 -0.14
N VAL A 131 -10.18 -13.30 1.18
CA VAL A 131 -11.04 -12.60 2.13
C VAL A 131 -10.19 -11.75 3.05
N GLU A 132 -10.48 -10.44 3.10
CA GLU A 132 -10.06 -9.61 4.22
C GLU A 132 -11.05 -9.77 5.38
N LEU A 133 -10.54 -10.23 6.53
CA LEU A 133 -11.33 -10.58 7.70
C LEU A 133 -10.85 -9.78 8.90
N ARG A 134 -11.78 -9.12 9.59
CA ARG A 134 -11.53 -8.46 10.87
C ARG A 134 -12.49 -8.97 11.95
N PHE A 135 -11.95 -9.65 12.95
CA PHE A 135 -12.69 -9.97 14.17
C PHE A 135 -12.47 -8.88 15.21
N SER A 136 -13.52 -8.53 15.94
CA SER A 136 -13.48 -7.53 17.00
C SER A 136 -14.29 -8.00 18.20
N LEU A 137 -13.64 -8.08 19.36
CA LEU A 137 -14.32 -8.35 20.61
C LEU A 137 -14.88 -7.03 21.14
N LEU A 138 -16.21 -6.95 21.24
CA LEU A 138 -16.89 -5.71 21.61
C LEU A 138 -16.78 -5.51 23.12
N CYS A 139 -16.26 -4.35 23.54
CA CYS A 139 -16.24 -3.95 24.94
C CYS A 139 -17.67 -3.65 25.41
N ARG A 140 -17.97 -3.99 26.67
CA ARG A 140 -19.22 -3.52 27.28
C ARG A 140 -19.11 -2.00 27.53
N PRO A 141 -20.10 -1.19 27.10
CA PRO A 141 -20.05 0.26 27.28
C PRO A 141 -19.80 0.65 28.74
N GLY A 142 -18.87 1.58 28.96
CA GLY A 142 -18.56 2.12 30.28
C GLY A 142 -17.71 1.24 31.20
N TRP A 143 -17.12 0.14 30.70
CA TRP A 143 -16.20 -0.68 31.50
C TRP A 143 -14.74 -0.25 31.42
N ALA A 144 -14.33 0.35 30.32
CA ALA A 144 -12.95 0.76 30.10
C ALA A 144 -12.90 2.26 29.80
N PRO A 145 -11.82 2.97 30.15
CA PRO A 145 -11.60 4.36 29.72
C PRO A 145 -11.62 4.49 28.19
N ASP A 146 -11.29 3.39 27.52
CA ASP A 146 -11.28 3.21 26.08
C ASP A 146 -12.24 2.09 25.71
N ASP A 147 -13.44 2.46 25.26
CA ASP A 147 -14.45 1.51 24.76
C ASP A 147 -14.09 0.97 23.36
N ARG A 148 -12.89 1.27 22.83
CA ARG A 148 -12.45 0.70 21.55
C ARG A 148 -12.44 -0.82 21.62
N PRO A 149 -13.01 -1.50 20.61
CA PRO A 149 -12.97 -2.95 20.54
C PRO A 149 -11.54 -3.42 20.32
N GLN A 150 -11.22 -4.58 20.85
CA GLN A 150 -9.96 -5.25 20.50
C GLN A 150 -10.16 -6.00 19.19
N SER A 151 -9.35 -5.70 18.19
CA SER A 151 -9.54 -6.20 16.82
C SER A 151 -8.31 -6.93 16.27
N TRP A 152 -8.56 -7.94 15.44
CA TRP A 152 -7.56 -8.71 14.71
C TRP A 152 -7.95 -8.79 13.24
N THR A 153 -7.07 -8.33 12.37
CA THR A 153 -7.27 -8.34 10.92
C THR A 153 -6.36 -9.37 10.26
N ARG A 154 -6.88 -10.08 9.26
CA ARG A 154 -6.13 -11.02 8.44
C ARG A 154 -6.70 -11.07 7.04
N THR A 155 -5.84 -11.18 6.04
CA THR A 155 -6.21 -11.64 4.70
C THR A 155 -6.02 -13.15 4.63
N ALA A 156 -7.06 -13.87 4.21
CA ALA A 156 -7.11 -15.32 4.21
C ALA A 156 -7.62 -15.85 2.86
N THR A 157 -7.06 -16.97 2.43
CA THR A 157 -7.42 -17.62 1.17
C THR A 157 -8.19 -18.90 1.47
N PHE A 158 -9.35 -19.04 0.83
CA PHE A 158 -10.24 -20.19 0.94
C PHE A 158 -10.37 -20.91 -0.39
N THR A 159 -10.48 -22.23 -0.37
CA THR A 159 -10.76 -23.05 -1.55
C THR A 159 -11.77 -24.14 -1.23
N ASN A 160 -12.60 -24.52 -2.20
CA ASN A 160 -13.62 -25.56 -1.97
C ASN A 160 -13.00 -26.95 -1.75
N LYS A 161 -11.93 -27.28 -2.48
CA LYS A 161 -11.23 -28.58 -2.38
C LYS A 161 -10.11 -28.59 -1.33
N GLY A 162 -9.80 -27.47 -0.68
CA GLY A 162 -8.67 -27.33 0.23
C GLY A 162 -9.07 -26.71 1.57
N ASN A 163 -8.40 -25.62 1.95
CA ASN A 163 -8.63 -25.00 3.25
C ASN A 163 -9.94 -24.21 3.26
N LYS A 164 -10.99 -24.80 3.81
CA LYS A 164 -12.28 -24.13 4.05
C LYS A 164 -12.33 -23.32 5.34
N THR A 165 -11.31 -23.35 6.20
CA THR A 165 -11.35 -22.72 7.54
C THR A 165 -10.06 -21.96 7.81
N MET A 166 -10.18 -20.68 8.20
CA MET A 166 -9.04 -19.81 8.50
C MET A 166 -9.34 -18.92 9.72
N GLY A 167 -8.35 -18.74 10.59
CA GLY A 167 -8.56 -18.03 11.85
C GLY A 167 -7.42 -18.12 12.84
N TYR A 168 -7.72 -17.88 14.10
CA TYR A 168 -6.76 -17.70 15.17
C TYR A 168 -6.92 -18.82 16.20
N SER A 169 -5.99 -19.80 16.18
CA SER A 169 -5.92 -20.86 17.20
C SER A 169 -5.67 -20.30 18.61
N GLN A 170 -4.93 -19.20 18.73
CA GLN A 170 -4.72 -18.45 19.98
C GLN A 170 -5.28 -17.03 19.86
N PHE A 171 -6.58 -16.90 19.57
CA PHE A 171 -7.25 -15.60 19.41
C PHE A 171 -7.04 -14.69 20.63
N MET A 172 -7.28 -15.24 21.82
CA MET A 172 -7.07 -14.53 23.09
C MET A 172 -6.87 -15.55 24.22
N LYS A 173 -6.11 -15.18 25.26
CA LYS A 173 -6.07 -15.96 26.50
C LYS A 173 -7.47 -16.01 27.10
N ARG A 174 -7.91 -17.19 27.52
CA ARG A 174 -9.25 -17.35 28.07
C ARG A 174 -9.49 -16.47 29.29
N SER A 175 -8.49 -16.34 30.17
CA SER A 175 -8.55 -15.48 31.35
C SER A 175 -8.72 -14.00 31.02
N GLU A 176 -8.24 -13.55 29.86
CA GLU A 176 -8.37 -12.17 29.39
C GLU A 176 -9.75 -11.93 28.79
N LEU A 177 -10.27 -12.86 27.99
CA LEU A 177 -11.64 -12.80 27.48
C LEU A 177 -12.68 -12.82 28.60
N GLU A 178 -12.41 -13.55 29.68
CA GLU A 178 -13.28 -13.65 30.86
C GLU A 178 -13.23 -12.40 31.76
N MET A 179 -12.41 -11.40 31.42
CA MET A 179 -12.44 -10.12 32.12
C MET A 179 -13.79 -9.41 31.89
N PRO A 180 -14.31 -8.68 32.90
CA PRO A 180 -15.61 -8.02 32.81
C PRO A 180 -15.77 -7.02 31.66
N ARG A 181 -14.66 -6.50 31.12
CA ARG A 181 -14.64 -5.62 29.94
C ARG A 181 -15.22 -6.28 28.69
N PHE A 182 -15.11 -7.61 28.56
CA PHE A 182 -15.58 -8.38 27.41
C PHE A 182 -16.72 -9.34 27.77
N LEU A 183 -16.65 -9.98 28.92
CA LEU A 183 -17.68 -10.90 29.41
C LEU A 183 -18.55 -10.22 30.48
N GLY A 184 -19.69 -9.66 30.05
CA GLY A 184 -20.67 -9.02 30.93
C GLY A 184 -21.93 -9.86 31.04
N ASP A 185 -22.46 -10.08 32.25
CA ASP A 185 -23.71 -10.83 32.46
C ASP A 185 -23.73 -12.21 31.78
N ASP A 186 -22.55 -12.87 31.76
CA ASP A 186 -22.30 -14.13 31.06
C ASP A 186 -22.51 -14.10 29.54
N CYS A 187 -22.56 -12.90 28.96
CA CYS A 187 -22.65 -12.63 27.52
C CYS A 187 -21.35 -12.03 26.98
N LEU A 188 -20.99 -12.42 25.76
CA LEU A 188 -19.94 -11.78 24.97
C LEU A 188 -20.44 -11.58 23.53
N ALA A 189 -19.88 -10.61 22.82
CA ALA A 189 -20.21 -10.35 21.42
C ALA A 189 -18.96 -10.18 20.56
N ILE A 190 -18.92 -10.89 19.43
CA ILE A 190 -17.85 -10.83 18.45
C ILE A 190 -18.41 -10.20 17.17
N ARG A 191 -17.85 -9.07 16.77
CA ARG A 191 -18.10 -8.48 15.45
C ARG A 191 -17.11 -9.05 14.44
N CYS A 192 -17.61 -9.50 13.31
CA CYS A 192 -16.86 -10.01 12.17
C CYS A 192 -17.16 -9.12 10.98
N ASP A 193 -16.17 -8.35 10.54
CA ASP A 193 -16.23 -7.62 9.29
C ASP A 193 -15.46 -8.41 8.23
N MET A 194 -16.10 -8.62 7.09
CA MET A 194 -15.61 -9.48 6.03
C MET A 194 -15.74 -8.76 4.70
N SER A 195 -14.69 -8.82 3.89
CA SER A 195 -14.66 -8.35 2.50
C SER A 195 -14.11 -9.47 1.62
N VAL A 196 -14.91 -9.96 0.69
CA VAL A 196 -14.44 -10.89 -0.35
C VAL A 196 -13.82 -10.05 -1.45
N LEU A 197 -12.54 -10.25 -1.72
CA LEU A 197 -11.77 -9.44 -2.66
C LEU A 197 -11.93 -9.99 -4.08
N ASP A 198 -12.06 -9.08 -5.04
CA ASP A 198 -11.94 -9.38 -6.46
C ASP A 198 -10.47 -9.43 -6.89
N ASP A 199 -10.22 -10.04 -8.05
CA ASP A 199 -8.95 -9.84 -8.74
C ASP A 199 -8.77 -8.35 -9.04
N PRO A 200 -7.54 -7.81 -8.95
CA PRO A 200 -7.27 -6.43 -9.31
C PRO A 200 -7.70 -6.16 -10.75
N VAL A 201 -8.44 -5.06 -10.96
CA VAL A 201 -8.79 -4.61 -12.32
C VAL A 201 -7.74 -3.62 -12.78
N ASP A 202 -7.18 -3.86 -13.98
CA ASP A 202 -6.38 -2.87 -14.67
C ASP A 202 -7.28 -1.71 -15.12
N VAL A 203 -7.04 -0.53 -14.58
CA VAL A 203 -7.67 0.70 -15.07
C VAL A 203 -6.99 1.11 -16.36
N LYS A 204 -7.75 1.75 -17.24
CA LYS A 204 -7.22 2.34 -18.47
C LYS A 204 -6.05 3.27 -18.16
N GLU A 205 -5.05 3.25 -19.02
CA GLU A 205 -3.96 4.23 -19.03
C GLU A 205 -4.52 5.66 -19.04
N GLU A 206 -4.04 6.48 -18.11
CA GLU A 206 -4.39 7.89 -17.99
C GLU A 206 -3.13 8.77 -17.96
N PRO A 207 -3.22 10.03 -18.41
CA PRO A 207 -2.13 10.98 -18.23
C PRO A 207 -1.79 11.15 -16.75
N ALA A 208 -0.49 11.19 -16.45
CA ALA A 208 -0.01 11.39 -15.09
C ALA A 208 -0.58 12.67 -14.46
N GLN A 209 -1.13 12.53 -13.26
CA GLN A 209 -1.58 13.67 -12.47
C GLN A 209 -0.37 14.40 -11.86
N PRO A 210 -0.51 15.65 -11.39
CA PRO A 210 0.61 16.41 -10.81
C PRO A 210 1.32 15.67 -9.66
N LEU A 211 0.58 14.90 -8.85
CA LEU A 211 1.17 14.09 -7.77
C LEU A 211 2.02 12.93 -8.31
N ASP A 212 1.63 12.33 -9.44
CA ASP A 212 2.39 11.25 -10.09
C ASP A 212 3.69 11.80 -10.67
N LEU A 213 3.63 12.97 -11.32
CA LEU A 213 4.79 13.69 -11.84
C LEU A 213 5.75 14.10 -10.72
N GLN A 214 5.23 14.57 -9.59
CA GLN A 214 6.02 14.87 -8.40
C GLN A 214 6.73 13.63 -7.86
N ARG A 215 6.04 12.48 -7.79
CA ARG A 215 6.63 11.19 -7.38
C ARG A 215 7.73 10.72 -8.33
N LEU A 216 7.58 10.98 -9.63
CA LEU A 216 8.56 10.65 -10.65
C LEU A 216 9.75 11.64 -10.69
N GLY A 217 9.67 12.75 -9.96
CA GLY A 217 10.68 13.81 -10.03
C GLY A 217 10.67 14.58 -11.37
N VAL A 218 9.57 14.52 -12.13
CA VAL A 218 9.40 15.31 -13.34
C VAL A 218 9.14 16.77 -12.93
N PRO A 219 9.94 17.73 -13.42
CA PRO A 219 9.71 19.15 -13.12
C PRO A 219 8.33 19.59 -13.60
N LEU A 220 7.56 20.19 -12.70
CA LEU A 220 6.29 20.83 -13.02
C LEU A 220 6.52 22.32 -13.27
N ASP A 221 5.93 22.84 -14.34
CA ASP A 221 5.87 24.30 -14.60
C ASP A 221 4.86 25.03 -13.68
N CYS A 222 4.25 24.30 -12.75
CA CYS A 222 3.24 24.80 -11.82
C CYS A 222 3.55 24.38 -10.38
N LYS A 223 3.04 25.14 -9.41
CA LYS A 223 3.04 24.71 -8.00
C LYS A 223 1.87 23.75 -7.76
N VAL A 224 2.16 22.62 -7.14
CA VAL A 224 1.15 21.67 -6.64
C VAL A 224 0.76 22.07 -5.21
N VAL A 225 -0.54 22.12 -4.93
CA VAL A 225 -1.10 22.33 -3.58
C VAL A 225 -1.39 20.97 -2.93
N ASP A 226 -1.56 20.89 -1.60
CA ASP A 226 -1.73 19.64 -0.83
C ASP A 226 -2.79 18.67 -1.37
N ASP A 227 -3.83 19.17 -2.07
CA ASP A 227 -4.88 18.35 -2.70
C ASP A 227 -4.51 17.82 -4.10
N GLY A 228 -3.27 17.98 -4.55
CA GLY A 228 -2.80 17.57 -5.89
C GLY A 228 -3.16 18.53 -7.03
N ALA A 229 -3.84 19.64 -6.74
CA ALA A 229 -4.21 20.63 -7.75
C ALA A 229 -2.98 21.45 -8.22
N CYS A 230 -2.77 21.50 -9.53
CA CYS A 230 -1.73 22.31 -10.19
C CYS A 230 -2.27 23.73 -10.45
N ILE A 231 -1.75 24.73 -9.73
CA ILE A 231 -1.99 26.14 -10.06
C ILE A 231 -0.88 26.55 -11.01
N LYS A 232 -1.23 26.77 -12.28
CA LYS A 232 -0.31 27.40 -13.24
C LYS A 232 0.14 28.73 -12.63
N THR A 233 1.42 28.85 -12.29
CA THR A 233 1.99 30.18 -12.05
C THR A 233 1.89 30.92 -13.37
N GLU A 234 1.20 32.07 -13.39
CA GLU A 234 1.18 32.92 -14.58
C GLU A 234 2.62 33.13 -15.05
N PRO A 235 2.88 33.03 -16.36
CA PRO A 235 4.22 33.20 -16.88
C PRO A 235 4.67 34.60 -16.49
N LEU A 236 5.73 34.69 -15.67
CA LEU A 236 6.47 35.93 -15.54
C LEU A 236 6.82 36.35 -16.96
N VAL A 237 6.21 37.45 -17.41
CA VAL A 237 6.42 38.02 -18.73
C VAL A 237 7.92 37.97 -19.03
N PRO A 238 8.35 37.40 -20.16
CA PRO A 238 9.76 37.26 -20.47
C PRO A 238 10.35 38.66 -20.60
N VAL A 239 11.05 39.11 -19.55
CA VAL A 239 11.86 40.31 -19.63
C VAL A 239 12.98 39.99 -20.63
N PRO A 240 13.20 40.81 -21.68
CA PRO A 240 14.18 40.53 -22.71
C PRO A 240 15.56 40.24 -22.11
N LEU A 241 16.20 39.16 -22.57
CA LEU A 241 17.53 38.69 -22.16
C LEU A 241 18.69 39.66 -22.48
N SER A 242 18.42 40.90 -22.89
CA SER A 242 19.46 41.91 -23.10
C SER A 242 19.91 42.62 -21.82
N TYR A 243 19.26 42.39 -20.67
CA TYR A 243 19.57 43.13 -19.43
C TYR A 243 20.19 42.35 -18.28
N PHE A 244 20.33 41.03 -18.37
CA PHE A 244 21.12 40.28 -17.39
C PHE A 244 22.55 40.10 -17.90
N LYS A 245 23.37 41.13 -17.69
CA LYS A 245 24.84 40.99 -17.73
C LYS A 245 25.23 39.90 -16.73
N PHE A 246 26.15 39.05 -17.18
CA PHE A 246 26.48 37.71 -16.70
C PHE A 246 27.10 37.60 -15.29
N THR A 247 26.77 38.46 -14.34
CA THR A 247 27.51 38.55 -13.06
C THR A 247 26.71 38.47 -11.76
N GLU A 248 25.40 38.24 -11.74
CA GLU A 248 24.66 38.19 -10.44
C GLU A 248 23.73 36.99 -10.20
N ALA A 249 23.92 35.86 -10.90
CA ALA A 249 23.19 34.62 -10.59
C ALA A 249 24.03 33.56 -9.82
N LEU A 250 25.25 33.91 -9.37
CA LEU A 250 26.07 33.04 -8.52
C LEU A 250 25.83 33.21 -7.01
N VAL A 251 25.02 34.19 -6.58
CA VAL A 251 24.89 34.51 -5.14
C VAL A 251 23.80 33.70 -4.42
N LYS A 252 22.91 32.98 -5.11
CA LYS A 252 21.88 32.16 -4.44
C LYS A 252 22.14 30.65 -4.40
N LEU A 253 23.26 30.18 -4.94
CA LEU A 253 23.65 28.77 -4.84
C LEU A 253 24.72 28.48 -3.77
N PHE A 254 25.16 29.50 -3.02
CA PHE A 254 26.23 29.35 -2.01
C PHE A 254 25.88 29.85 -0.60
N VAL A 255 24.60 29.87 -0.22
CA VAL A 255 24.21 30.08 1.19
C VAL A 255 23.52 28.83 1.74
N GLY A 256 24.25 27.71 1.62
CA GLY A 256 23.89 26.41 2.22
C GLY A 256 25.07 25.73 2.93
N CYS A 257 26.20 26.42 3.14
CA CYS A 257 27.36 25.83 3.80
C CYS A 257 28.08 26.82 4.71
N PHE A 258 27.43 27.30 5.76
CA PHE A 258 28.11 27.62 7.02
C PHE A 258 27.14 27.34 8.17
N ASP A 259 27.27 26.12 8.71
CA ASP A 259 26.95 25.81 10.09
C ASP A 259 27.95 26.50 11.03
N VAL A 260 27.47 26.73 12.27
CA VAL A 260 28.05 27.39 13.47
C VAL A 260 27.77 28.89 13.60
#